data_AF-A0A368T0H2-F1
#
_entry.id   AF-A0A368T0H2-F1
#
_cell.length_a   1.000
_cell.length_b   1.000
_cell.length_c   1.000
_cell.angle_alpha   90.00
_cell.angle_beta   90.00
_cell.angle_gamma   90.00
#
_symmetry.space_group_name_H-M   'P 1'
#
loop_
_entity.id
_entity.type
_entity.pdbx_description
1 polymer ?
#
loop_
_entity_poly.entity_id
_entity_poly.type
_entity_poly.pdbx_seq_one_letter_code
_entity_poly.pdbx_strand_id
1 'polypeptide(L)' 'MSGHESRPGAHLRVVRGDPTPEEVAALVAVLTARARAARAAREAAAAPRRSAWRDPSRLLRAPLRPGPDAWRTSLR' A
#
# COMPACT_ATOMS: atom_id res chain seq x y z
N MET A 1 22.38 28.24 -10.94
CA MET A 1 21.99 26.81 -10.90
C MET A 1 22.43 26.25 -9.56
N SER A 2 21.65 26.46 -8.50
CA SER A 2 22.02 25.95 -7.17
C SER A 2 21.60 24.48 -7.08
N GLY A 3 22.60 23.60 -7.11
CA GLY A 3 22.45 22.17 -6.88
C GLY A 3 21.93 21.94 -5.48
N HIS A 4 20.78 21.30 -5.38
CA HIS A 4 20.19 20.88 -4.13
C HIS A 4 20.89 19.59 -3.71
N GLU A 5 21.93 19.73 -2.91
CA GLU A 5 22.72 18.61 -2.41
C GLU A 5 21.84 17.72 -1.51
N SER A 6 21.37 16.61 -2.06
CA SER A 6 20.64 15.59 -1.32
C SER A 6 21.60 14.93 -0.35
N ARG A 7 21.53 15.31 0.93
CA ARG A 7 22.28 14.62 1.98
C ARG A 7 21.87 13.14 2.01
N PRO A 8 22.82 12.19 2.04
CA PRO A 8 22.49 10.80 2.26
C PRO A 8 21.76 10.67 3.60
N GLY A 9 20.52 10.18 3.57
CA GLY A 9 19.61 10.08 4.72
C GLY A 9 18.48 11.12 4.77
N ALA A 10 18.46 12.14 3.90
CA ALA A 10 17.35 13.07 3.81
C ALA A 10 16.15 12.46 3.05
N HIS A 11 15.10 12.07 3.79
CA HIS A 11 13.89 11.48 3.21
C HIS A 11 12.87 12.52 2.70
N LEU A 12 12.96 13.78 3.15
CA LEU A 12 12.05 14.87 2.81
C LEU A 12 12.82 16.19 2.68
N ARG A 13 12.37 17.08 1.78
CA ARG A 13 12.95 18.41 1.58
C ARG A 13 11.84 19.46 1.42
N VAL A 14 11.94 20.55 2.16
CA VAL A 14 11.09 21.74 1.96
C VAL A 14 11.66 22.51 0.76
N VAL A 15 10.85 22.64 -0.30
CA VAL A 15 11.27 23.35 -1.53
C VAL A 15 10.88 24.83 -1.49
N ARG A 16 9.86 25.18 -0.69
CA ARG A 16 9.33 26.54 -0.55
C ARG A 16 8.66 26.70 0.83
N GLY A 17 8.75 27.89 1.40
CA GLY A 17 8.17 28.24 2.71
C GLY A 17 9.15 28.06 3.86
N ASP A 18 8.76 28.57 5.03
CA ASP A 18 9.50 28.43 6.29
C ASP A 18 8.55 27.84 7.35
N PRO A 19 8.33 26.51 7.31
CA PRO A 19 7.38 25.87 8.21
C PRO A 19 7.90 25.90 9.64
N THR A 20 6.99 26.07 10.60
CA THR A 20 7.39 26.06 12.01
C THR A 20 7.84 24.65 12.42
N PRO A 21 8.64 24.52 13.50
CA PRO A 21 9.02 23.21 14.03
C PRO A 21 7.82 22.30 14.33
N GLU A 22 6.70 22.88 14.80
CA GLU A 22 5.46 22.17 15.08
C GLU A 22 4.81 21.62 13.82
N GLU A 23 4.80 22.38 12.72
CA GLU A 23 4.26 21.94 11.44
C GLU A 23 5.10 20.80 10.84
N VAL A 24 6.42 20.90 10.94
CA VAL A 24 7.34 19.82 10.51
C VAL A 24 7.09 18.56 11.36
N ALA A 25 6.95 18.70 12.67
CA ALA A 25 6.65 17.58 13.57
C ALA A 25 5.30 16.93 13.24
N ALA A 26 4.26 17.73 12.98
CA ALA A 26 2.94 17.24 12.58
C ALA A 26 2.99 16.46 11.26
N LEU A 27 3.71 16.98 10.26
CA LEU A 27 3.88 16.30 8.98
C LEU A 27 4.60 14.95 9.15
N VAL A 28 5.70 14.91 9.90
CA VAL A 28 6.44 13.68 10.17
C VAL A 28 5.58 12.66 10.92
N ALA A 29 4.79 13.10 11.91
CA ALA A 29 3.89 12.23 12.64
C ALA A 29 2.84 11.58 11.73
N VAL A 30 2.20 12.35 10.85
CA VAL A 30 1.19 11.85 9.90
C VAL A 30 1.83 10.86 8.91
N LEU A 31 2.98 11.20 8.34
CA LEU A 31 3.66 10.31 7.38
C LEU A 31 4.08 8.99 8.04
N THR A 32 4.58 9.05 9.28
CA THR A 32 4.95 7.86 10.05
C THR A 32 3.73 7.00 10.37
N ALA A 33 2.63 7.59 10.80
CA ALA A 33 1.38 6.89 11.07
C ALA A 33 0.84 6.19 9.82
N ARG A 34 0.84 6.88 8.67
CA ARG A 34 0.40 6.31 7.38
C ARG A 34 1.32 5.18 6.91
N ALA A 35 2.63 5.30 7.08
CA ALA A 35 3.59 4.24 6.76
C ALA A 35 3.36 2.98 7.61
N ARG A 36 3.11 3.16 8.91
CA ARG A 36 2.76 2.05 9.83
C ARG A 36 1.45 1.38 9.43
N ALA A 37 0.41 2.15 9.11
CA ALA A 37 -0.87 1.62 8.65
C ALA A 37 -0.73 0.81 7.35
N ALA A 38 0.06 1.31 6.39
CA ALA A 38 0.34 0.58 5.15
C ALA A 38 1.10 -0.73 5.39
N ARG A 39 2.05 -0.75 6.33
CA ARG A 39 2.75 -1.97 6.74
C ARG A 39 1.80 -2.97 7.38
N ALA A 40 0.98 -2.54 8.33
CA ALA A 40 -0.01 -3.39 8.99
C ALA A 40 -1.01 -3.99 7.98
N ALA A 41 -1.46 -3.20 6.99
CA ALA A 41 -2.32 -3.69 5.93
C ALA A 41 -1.66 -4.78 5.07
N ARG A 42 -0.36 -4.66 4.77
CA ARG A 42 0.40 -5.69 4.05
C ARG A 42 0.58 -6.95 4.88
N GLU A 43 0.86 -6.82 6.18
CA GLU A 43 0.96 -7.94 7.12
C GLU A 43 -0.38 -8.68 7.25
N ALA A 44 -1.50 -7.96 7.36
CA ALA A 44 -2.83 -8.54 7.37
C ALA A 44 -3.18 -9.24 6.04
N ALA A 45 -2.69 -8.72 4.92
CA ALA A 45 -2.84 -9.34 3.60
C ALA A 45 -1.92 -10.56 3.37
N ALA A 46 -0.93 -10.79 4.24
CA ALA A 46 0.04 -11.88 4.10
C ALA A 46 -0.53 -13.25 4.50
N ALA A 47 -1.73 -13.33 5.09
CA ALA A 47 -2.45 -14.59 5.21
C ALA A 47 -2.66 -15.16 3.80
N PRO A 48 -2.24 -16.41 3.50
CA PRO A 48 -2.36 -16.97 2.18
C PRO A 48 -3.85 -17.09 1.83
N ARG A 49 -4.36 -16.14 1.06
CA ARG A 49 -5.66 -16.26 0.43
C ARG A 49 -5.53 -17.40 -0.56
N ARG A 50 -6.32 -18.47 -0.40
CA ARG A 50 -6.39 -19.50 -1.44
C ARG A 50 -6.79 -18.79 -2.73
N SER A 51 -5.88 -18.82 -3.70
CA SER A 51 -6.18 -18.31 -5.03
C SER A 51 -7.45 -19.01 -5.53
N ALA A 52 -8.31 -18.26 -6.21
CA ALA A 52 -9.51 -18.81 -6.82
C ALA A 52 -9.16 -19.90 -7.87
N TRP A 53 -7.92 -19.92 -8.35
CA TRP A 53 -7.38 -20.98 -9.20
C TRP A 53 -7.22 -22.33 -8.48
N ARG A 54 -7.03 -22.33 -7.16
CA ARG A 54 -6.88 -23.52 -6.30
C ARG A 54 -8.21 -24.02 -5.73
N ASP A 55 -9.34 -23.56 -6.25
CA ASP A 55 -10.67 -23.99 -5.80
C ASP A 55 -10.96 -25.44 -6.25
N PRO A 56 -11.21 -26.39 -5.32
CA PRO A 56 -11.52 -27.78 -5.67
C PRO A 56 -12.78 -27.94 -6.54
N SER A 57 -13.74 -27.02 -6.47
CA SER A 57 -14.94 -27.04 -7.31
C SER A 57 -14.62 -26.92 -8.80
N ARG A 58 -13.43 -26.42 -9.17
CA ARG A 58 -12.94 -26.40 -10.57
C ARG A 58 -12.48 -27.77 -11.06
N LEU A 59 -12.16 -28.70 -10.17
CA LEU A 59 -11.89 -30.10 -10.53
C LEU A 59 -13.20 -30.84 -10.87
N LEU A 60 -14.32 -30.30 -10.42
CA LEU A 60 -15.65 -30.74 -10.78
C LEU A 60 -16.08 -29.96 -12.03
N ARG A 61 -16.75 -30.60 -13.00
CA ARG A 61 -17.39 -29.90 -14.12
C ARG A 61 -18.64 -29.17 -13.62
N ALA A 62 -18.44 -28.06 -12.91
CA ALA A 62 -19.50 -27.19 -12.44
C ALA A 62 -19.73 -26.03 -13.44
N PRO A 63 -20.99 -25.61 -13.66
CA PRO A 63 -21.28 -24.42 -14.46
C PRO A 63 -20.67 -23.16 -13.83
N LEU A 64 -20.08 -22.30 -14.66
CA LEU A 64 -19.62 -20.98 -14.23
C LEU A 64 -20.82 -20.11 -13.85
N ARG A 65 -20.83 -19.58 -12.62
CA ARG A 65 -21.88 -18.67 -12.15
C ARG A 65 -21.40 -17.22 -12.28
N PRO A 66 -21.99 -16.38 -13.15
CA PRO A 66 -21.70 -14.96 -13.15
C PRO A 66 -22.20 -14.31 -11.85
N GLY A 67 -21.44 -13.35 -11.33
CA GLY A 67 -21.79 -12.65 -10.10
C GLY A 67 -20.85 -11.48 -9.79
N PRO A 68 -21.21 -10.63 -8.81
CA PRO A 68 -20.33 -9.58 -8.33
C PRO A 68 -18.95 -10.16 -7.96
N ASP A 69 -17.88 -9.46 -8.33
CA ASP A 69 -16.49 -9.86 -8.11
C ASP A 69 -15.96 -11.07 -8.90
N ALA A 70 -16.76 -11.72 -9.76
CA ALA A 70 -16.31 -12.86 -10.58
C ALA A 70 -15.11 -12.53 -11.49
N TRP A 71 -14.94 -11.26 -11.89
CA TRP A 71 -13.76 -10.79 -12.63
C TRP A 71 -12.59 -10.47 -11.72
N ARG A 72 -12.82 -10.03 -10.48
CA ARG A 72 -11.76 -9.64 -9.53
C ARG A 72 -10.99 -10.83 -8.96
N THR A 73 -11.56 -12.03 -9.07
CA THR A 73 -10.87 -13.29 -8.71
C THR A 73 -9.85 -13.71 -9.78
N SER A 74 -9.87 -13.14 -10.98
CA SER A 74 -8.82 -13.37 -11.99
C SER A 74 -7.48 -12.72 -11.62
N LEU A 75 -7.53 -11.64 -10.82
CA LEU A 75 -6.36 -10.86 -10.39
C LEU A 75 -5.78 -11.34 -9.04
N ARG A 76 -6.28 -12.46 -8.47
CA ARG A 76 -5.90 -13.02 -7.16
C ARG A 76 -5.53 -14.50 -7.24
#